data_AF-A0A533XTI1-F1
#
_entry.id   AF-A0A533XTI1-F1
#
_cell.length_a   1.000
_cell.length_b   1.000
_cell.length_c   1.000
_cell.angle_alpha   90.00
_cell.angle_beta   90.00
_cell.angle_gamma   90.00
#
_symmetry.space_group_name_H-M   'P 1'
#
loop_
_entity.id
_entity.type
_entity.pdbx_description
1 polymer ?
#
loop_
_entity_poly.entity_id
_entity_poly.type
_entity_poly.pdbx_seq_one_letter_code
_entity_poly.pdbx_strand_id
1 'polypeptide(L)'
;MPANVALTKEQQDQLKFLYPWYKEEVFRRRERMMWLTASASGVLVLVLAIVRFFPVPATSPATAVLVCLGVALFSGLMAYLIAQQRARHLMAKQVLIAIERELGLYEKGRHLEDAALYPEEWQRAWKRDVSVVIYLAVLAGLTGLVIASLLWR
;
A
#
# COMPACT_ATOMS: atom_id res chain seq x y z
N MET A 1 24.49 2.97 -31.15
CA MET A 1 24.08 4.00 -30.18
C MET A 1 22.70 4.48 -30.60
N PRO A 2 21.62 4.21 -29.85
CA PRO A 2 20.31 4.73 -30.24
C PRO A 2 20.29 6.26 -30.00
N ALA A 3 19.71 6.98 -30.94
CA ALA A 3 19.67 8.43 -31.00
C ALA A 3 19.08 9.03 -29.71
N ASN A 4 19.76 10.02 -29.16
CA ASN A 4 19.26 10.87 -28.09
C ASN A 4 18.18 11.78 -28.70
N VAL A 5 16.96 11.27 -28.83
CA VAL A 5 15.81 12.05 -29.31
C VAL A 5 15.47 13.04 -28.21
N ALA A 6 16.00 14.27 -28.33
CA ALA A 6 15.60 15.36 -27.47
C ALA A 6 14.06 15.51 -27.57
N LEU A 7 13.37 15.36 -26.43
CA LEU A 7 11.92 15.53 -26.34
C LEU A 7 11.51 16.86 -26.97
N THR A 8 10.46 16.85 -27.79
CA THR A 8 9.90 18.11 -28.29
C THR A 8 9.36 18.94 -27.11
N LYS A 9 9.33 20.27 -27.25
CA LYS A 9 8.82 21.16 -26.18
C LYS A 9 7.42 20.75 -25.72
N GLU A 10 6.56 20.37 -26.65
CA GLU A 10 5.20 19.88 -26.37
C GLU A 10 5.19 18.60 -25.52
N GLN A 11 6.06 17.63 -25.81
CA GLN A 11 6.21 16.42 -24.99
C GLN A 11 6.72 16.76 -23.58
N GLN A 12 7.70 17.67 -23.46
CA GLN A 12 8.19 18.10 -22.16
C GLN A 12 7.11 18.80 -21.33
N ASP A 13 6.29 19.63 -21.95
CA ASP A 13 5.21 20.35 -21.26
C ASP A 13 4.09 19.40 -20.82
N GLN A 14 3.75 18.40 -21.65
CA GLN A 14 2.86 17.31 -21.26
C GLN A 14 3.41 16.51 -20.06
N LEU A 15 4.70 16.17 -20.06
CA LEU A 15 5.33 15.46 -18.95
C LEU A 15 5.32 16.30 -17.66
N LYS A 16 5.60 17.60 -17.75
CA LYS A 16 5.52 18.52 -16.60
C LYS A 16 4.10 18.63 -16.04
N PHE A 17 3.08 18.56 -16.90
CA PHE A 17 1.68 18.53 -16.47
C PHE A 17 1.30 17.19 -15.81
N LEU A 18 1.75 16.07 -16.36
CA LEU A 18 1.47 14.73 -15.82
C LEU A 18 2.22 14.44 -14.52
N TYR A 19 3.40 15.02 -14.35
CA TYR A 19 4.27 14.83 -13.18
C TYR A 19 3.56 15.02 -11.82
N PRO A 20 2.92 16.17 -11.52
CA PRO A 20 2.22 16.37 -10.25
C PRO A 20 1.05 15.41 -10.07
N TRP A 21 0.35 15.05 -11.15
CA TRP A 21 -0.77 14.11 -11.09
C TRP A 21 -0.32 12.70 -10.70
N TYR A 22 0.75 12.18 -11.31
CA TYR A 22 1.31 10.87 -10.94
C TYR A 22 1.92 10.87 -9.55
N LYS A 23 2.55 11.98 -9.13
CA LYS A 23 3.07 12.14 -7.77
C LYS A 23 1.94 12.04 -6.73
N GLU A 24 0.86 12.79 -6.94
CA GLU A 24 -0.34 12.76 -6.12
C GLU A 24 -0.97 11.36 -6.08
N GLU A 25 -1.08 10.69 -7.23
CA GLU A 25 -1.64 9.35 -7.31
C GLU A 25 -0.82 8.33 -6.51
N VAL A 26 0.51 8.40 -6.56
CA VAL A 26 1.41 7.56 -5.73
C VAL A 26 1.14 7.76 -4.24
N PHE A 27 1.00 9.02 -3.78
CA PHE A 27 0.71 9.34 -2.38
C PHE A 27 -0.68 8.87 -1.95
N ARG A 28 -1.71 9.20 -2.74
CA ARG A 28 -3.10 8.83 -2.48
C ARG A 28 -3.29 7.32 -2.37
N ARG A 29 -2.57 6.54 -3.18
CA ARG A 29 -2.63 5.07 -3.13
C ARG A 29 -1.96 4.52 -1.86
N ARG A 30 -0.87 5.14 -1.41
CA ARG A 30 -0.24 4.80 -0.13
C ARG A 30 -1.16 5.10 1.05
N GLU A 31 -1.82 6.24 1.01
CA GLU A 31 -2.80 6.65 2.03
C GLU A 31 -3.98 5.69 2.07
N ARG A 32 -4.54 5.29 0.92
CA ARG A 32 -5.62 4.28 0.87
C ARG A 32 -5.21 2.94 1.47
N MET A 33 -3.97 2.48 1.24
CA MET A 33 -3.47 1.25 1.87
C MET A 33 -3.42 1.38 3.40
N MET A 34 -2.98 2.54 3.91
CA MET A 34 -2.95 2.83 5.34
C MET A 34 -4.36 2.87 5.93
N TRP A 35 -5.31 3.57 5.28
CA TRP A 35 -6.70 3.62 5.69
C TRP A 35 -7.39 2.25 5.72
N LEU A 36 -7.17 1.42 4.70
CA LEU A 36 -7.69 0.04 4.67
C LEU A 36 -7.14 -0.79 5.82
N THR A 37 -5.85 -0.64 6.12
CA THR A 37 -5.21 -1.38 7.22
C THR A 37 -5.74 -0.91 8.58
N ALA A 38 -5.89 0.41 8.77
CA ALA A 38 -6.42 1.00 9.98
C ALA A 38 -7.88 0.59 10.22
N SER A 39 -8.73 0.64 9.19
CA SER A 39 -10.13 0.24 9.31
C SER A 39 -10.28 -1.27 9.56
N ALA A 40 -9.54 -2.12 8.84
CA ALA A 40 -9.52 -3.56 9.07
C ALA A 40 -9.10 -3.90 10.51
N SER A 41 -8.00 -3.30 10.96
CA SER A 41 -7.48 -3.52 12.31
C SER A 41 -8.46 -3.04 13.38
N GLY A 42 -9.09 -1.87 13.18
CA GLY A 42 -10.11 -1.34 14.09
C GLY A 42 -11.30 -2.28 14.24
N VAL A 43 -11.79 -2.85 13.13
CA VAL A 43 -12.88 -3.84 13.16
C VAL A 43 -12.45 -5.11 13.90
N LEU A 44 -11.25 -5.64 13.64
CA LEU A 44 -10.76 -6.84 14.31
C LEU A 44 -10.54 -6.63 15.81
N VAL A 45 -10.01 -5.48 16.22
CA VAL A 45 -9.85 -5.10 17.63
C VAL A 45 -11.22 -4.96 18.31
N LEU A 46 -12.20 -4.38 17.63
CA LEU A 46 -13.57 -4.28 18.16
C LEU A 46 -14.20 -5.67 18.35
N VAL A 47 -14.07 -6.57 17.36
CA VAL A 47 -14.54 -7.95 17.47
C VAL A 47 -13.84 -8.67 18.62
N LEU A 48 -12.52 -8.53 18.75
CA LEU A 48 -11.75 -9.09 19.84
C LEU A 48 -12.24 -8.59 21.20
N ALA A 49 -12.49 -7.28 21.34
CA ALA A 49 -13.00 -6.69 22.57
C ALA A 49 -14.41 -7.22 22.91
N ILE A 50 -15.29 -7.34 21.91
CA ILE A 50 -16.63 -7.91 22.10
C ILE A 50 -16.52 -9.35 22.62
N VAL A 51 -15.70 -10.17 21.96
CA VAL A 51 -15.48 -11.57 22.36
C VAL A 51 -14.87 -11.65 23.76
N ARG A 52 -13.97 -10.75 24.15
CA ARG A 52 -13.25 -10.89 25.43
C ARG A 52 -13.96 -10.31 26.64
N PHE A 53 -14.67 -9.20 26.46
CA PHE A 53 -15.22 -8.41 27.58
C PHE A 53 -16.72 -8.59 27.77
N PHE A 54 -17.49 -8.93 26.73
CA PHE A 54 -18.93 -9.11 26.88
C PHE A 54 -19.25 -10.56 27.21
N PRO A 55 -19.92 -10.86 28.34
CA PRO A 55 -20.37 -12.21 28.67
C PRO A 55 -21.50 -12.61 27.72
N VAL A 56 -21.14 -13.19 26.58
CA VAL A 56 -22.10 -13.81 25.67
C VAL A 56 -22.40 -15.19 26.23
N PRO A 57 -23.68 -15.61 26.38
CA PRO A 57 -24.02 -16.96 26.81
C PRO A 57 -23.30 -17.99 25.93
N ALA A 58 -22.93 -19.14 26.52
CA ALA A 58 -22.11 -20.18 25.91
C ALA A 58 -22.37 -20.30 24.41
N THR A 59 -21.40 -19.79 23.63
CA THR A 59 -21.58 -19.60 22.21
C THR A 59 -21.62 -20.98 21.58
N SER A 60 -22.72 -21.34 20.90
CA SER A 60 -22.82 -22.67 20.29
C SER A 60 -21.61 -22.87 19.34
N PRO A 61 -21.08 -24.11 19.23
CA PRO A 61 -19.93 -24.37 18.38
C PRO A 61 -20.19 -23.96 16.92
N ALA A 62 -21.43 -24.08 16.44
CA ALA A 62 -21.83 -23.61 15.12
C ALA A 62 -21.68 -22.08 14.96
N THR A 63 -22.08 -21.31 15.97
CA THR A 63 -21.92 -19.85 15.98
C THR A 63 -20.45 -19.45 16.03
N ALA A 64 -19.62 -20.13 16.84
CA ALA A 64 -18.18 -19.87 16.90
C ALA A 64 -17.50 -20.12 15.53
N VAL A 65 -17.83 -21.23 14.86
CA VAL A 65 -17.34 -21.52 13.50
C VAL A 65 -17.78 -20.45 12.50
N LEU A 66 -19.04 -19.98 12.58
CA LEU A 66 -19.54 -18.95 11.67
C LEU A 66 -18.84 -17.60 11.87
N VAL A 67 -18.54 -17.22 13.12
CA VAL A 67 -17.75 -16.02 13.41
C VAL A 67 -16.32 -16.18 12.91
N CYS A 68 -15.67 -17.33 13.15
CA CYS A 68 -14.33 -17.60 12.62
C CYS A 68 -14.29 -17.50 11.08
N LEU A 69 -15.28 -18.06 10.40
CA LEU A 69 -15.39 -17.98 8.94
C LEU A 69 -15.59 -16.54 8.48
N GLY A 70 -16.47 -15.78 9.13
CA GLY A 70 -16.70 -14.37 8.82
C GLY A 70 -15.44 -13.51 9.00
N VAL A 71 -14.70 -13.72 10.09
CA VAL A 71 -13.44 -13.03 10.37
C VAL A 71 -12.37 -13.41 9.35
N ALA A 72 -12.26 -14.70 8.99
CA ALA A 72 -11.32 -15.17 7.98
C ALA A 72 -11.63 -14.60 6.59
N LEU A 73 -12.90 -14.59 6.18
CA LEU A 73 -13.35 -14.00 4.92
C LEU A 73 -13.11 -12.49 4.87
N PHE A 74 -13.48 -11.77 5.93
CA PHE A 74 -13.22 -10.33 6.05
C PHE A 74 -11.72 -10.02 5.94
N SER A 75 -10.90 -10.75 6.69
CA SER A 75 -9.45 -10.55 6.69
C SER A 75 -8.84 -10.89 5.32
N GLY A 76 -9.29 -11.98 4.69
CA GLY A 76 -8.87 -12.34 3.33
C GLY A 76 -9.23 -11.28 2.29
N LEU A 77 -10.44 -10.73 2.36
CA LEU A 77 -10.87 -9.64 1.49
C LEU A 77 -10.02 -8.38 1.69
N MET A 78 -9.76 -7.98 2.94
CA MET A 78 -8.92 -6.82 3.22
C MET A 78 -7.47 -7.04 2.76
N ALA A 79 -6.92 -8.24 2.96
CA ALA A 79 -5.60 -8.60 2.44
C ALA A 79 -5.53 -8.49 0.91
N TYR A 80 -6.56 -8.99 0.21
CA TYR A 80 -6.68 -8.87 -1.24
C TYR A 80 -6.72 -7.40 -1.70
N LEU A 81 -7.52 -6.56 -1.04
CA LEU A 81 -7.62 -5.13 -1.36
C LEU A 81 -6.28 -4.40 -1.14
N ILE A 82 -5.56 -4.70 -0.06
CA ILE A 82 -4.22 -4.15 0.21
C ILE A 82 -3.24 -4.57 -0.89
N ALA A 83 -3.23 -5.85 -1.25
CA ALA A 83 -2.37 -6.36 -2.33
C ALA A 83 -2.70 -5.71 -3.69
N GLN A 84 -3.98 -5.50 -3.98
CA GLN A 84 -4.43 -4.83 -5.19
C GLN A 84 -3.98 -3.37 -5.23
N GLN A 85 -4.10 -2.62 -4.13
CA GLN A 85 -3.62 -1.24 -4.07
C GLN A 85 -2.09 -1.16 -4.18
N ARG A 86 -1.36 -2.14 -3.63
CA ARG A 86 0.10 -2.25 -3.81
C ARG A 86 0.46 -2.37 -5.29
N ALA A 87 -0.18 -3.27 -6.02
CA ALA A 87 0.11 -3.46 -7.44
C ALA A 87 -0.10 -2.16 -8.23
N ARG A 88 -1.21 -1.45 -7.97
CA ARG A 88 -1.52 -0.16 -8.60
C ARG A 88 -0.52 0.94 -8.21
N HIS A 89 -0.13 1.00 -6.93
CA HIS A 89 0.90 1.93 -6.45
C HIS A 89 2.25 1.69 -7.14
N LEU A 90 2.65 0.43 -7.32
CA LEU A 90 3.89 0.08 -8.02
C LEU A 90 3.86 0.52 -9.49
N MET A 91 2.74 0.30 -10.19
CA MET A 91 2.57 0.77 -11.57
C MET A 91 2.68 2.30 -11.65
N ALA A 92 1.96 3.03 -10.80
CA ALA A 92 2.02 4.51 -10.78
C ALA A 92 3.44 5.02 -10.48
N LYS A 93 4.16 4.35 -9.58
CA LYS A 93 5.54 4.71 -9.23
C LYS A 93 6.53 4.42 -10.36
N GLN A 94 6.33 3.35 -11.12
CA GLN A 94 7.16 3.07 -12.31
C GLN A 94 6.96 4.12 -13.39
N VAL A 95 5.71 4.55 -13.64
CA VAL A 95 5.42 5.63 -14.58
C VAL A 95 6.01 6.96 -14.11
N LEU A 96 5.89 7.28 -12.82
CA LEU A 96 6.50 8.48 -12.24
C LEU A 96 8.02 8.49 -12.45
N ILE A 97 8.71 7.39 -12.15
CA ILE A 97 10.16 7.27 -12.36
C ILE A 97 10.53 7.43 -13.84
N ALA A 98 9.72 6.90 -14.76
CA ALA A 98 9.93 7.09 -16.19
C ALA A 98 9.82 8.58 -16.57
N ILE A 99 8.77 9.27 -16.12
CA ILE A 99 8.60 10.72 -16.34
C ILE A 99 9.79 11.50 -15.75
N GLU A 100 10.23 11.18 -14.54
CA GLU A 100 11.35 11.84 -13.87
C GLU A 100 12.70 11.63 -14.59
N ARG A 101 12.90 10.46 -15.21
CA ARG A 101 14.07 10.18 -16.06
C ARG A 101 14.03 10.99 -17.36
N GLU A 102 12.90 11.03 -18.03
CA GLU A 102 12.71 11.81 -19.27
C GLU A 102 12.88 13.31 -19.04
N LEU A 103 12.40 13.81 -17.90
CA LEU A 103 12.63 15.19 -17.45
C LEU A 103 14.10 15.44 -17.05
N GLY A 104 14.91 14.38 -16.86
CA GLY A 104 16.31 14.47 -16.46
C GLY A 104 16.50 14.94 -15.02
N LEU A 105 15.55 14.63 -14.13
CA LEU A 105 15.63 14.99 -12.71
C LEU A 105 16.72 14.19 -11.97
N TYR A 106 17.18 13.10 -12.55
CA TYR A 106 18.29 12.28 -12.07
C TYR A 106 19.65 12.66 -12.68
N GLU A 107 19.68 13.55 -13.68
CA GLU A 107 20.92 13.99 -14.32
C GLU A 107 21.60 15.10 -13.51
N LYS A 108 22.91 14.96 -13.29
CA LYS A 108 23.74 16.01 -12.67
C LYS A 108 23.91 17.19 -13.63
N GLY A 109 23.89 18.42 -13.12
CA GLY A 109 24.14 19.62 -13.94
C GLY A 109 22.94 20.10 -14.76
N ARG A 110 21.85 19.31 -14.89
CA ARG A 110 20.65 19.71 -15.65
C ARG A 110 19.75 20.67 -14.88
N HIS A 111 19.66 20.51 -13.55
CA HIS A 111 18.81 21.33 -12.67
C HIS A 111 19.55 21.95 -11.49
N LEU A 112 20.66 21.34 -11.04
CA LEU A 112 21.55 21.83 -10.01
C LEU A 112 22.98 21.74 -10.56
N GLU A 113 23.82 22.75 -10.33
CA GLU A 113 25.15 22.86 -10.93
C GLU A 113 26.06 21.65 -10.61
N ASP A 114 26.06 21.17 -9.36
CA ASP A 114 26.95 20.10 -8.90
C ASP A 114 26.23 18.79 -8.49
N ALA A 115 24.89 18.73 -8.66
CA ALA A 115 24.09 17.60 -8.19
C ALA A 115 22.93 17.25 -9.14
N ALA A 116 22.39 16.04 -8.97
CA ALA A 116 21.09 15.71 -9.53
C ALA A 116 19.99 16.19 -8.58
N LEU A 117 18.82 16.57 -9.11
CA LEU A 117 17.69 16.96 -8.26
C LEU A 117 17.22 15.79 -7.40
N TYR A 118 17.22 14.58 -7.98
CA TYR A 118 16.93 13.34 -7.26
C TYR A 118 18.11 12.37 -7.28
N PRO A 119 18.45 11.74 -6.13
CA PRO A 119 19.44 10.67 -6.08
C PRO A 119 19.04 9.48 -6.95
N GLU A 120 20.00 8.86 -7.64
CA GLU A 120 19.74 7.66 -8.46
C GLU A 120 19.16 6.49 -7.66
N GLU A 121 19.51 6.39 -6.37
CA GLU A 121 19.01 5.37 -5.46
C GLU A 121 17.48 5.42 -5.28
N TRP A 122 16.86 6.59 -5.45
CA TRP A 122 15.40 6.73 -5.32
C TRP A 122 14.64 5.96 -6.41
N GLN A 123 15.26 5.74 -7.57
CA GLN A 123 14.69 4.91 -8.64
C GLN A 123 14.51 3.44 -8.21
N ARG A 124 15.28 2.98 -7.20
CA ARG A 124 15.26 1.61 -6.69
C ARG A 124 14.69 1.50 -5.27
N ALA A 125 14.50 2.61 -4.56
CA ALA A 125 14.02 2.64 -3.17
C ALA A 125 12.69 1.88 -2.97
N TRP A 126 11.80 1.87 -3.97
CA TRP A 126 10.54 1.15 -3.92
C TRP A 126 10.67 -0.37 -3.82
N LYS A 127 11.80 -0.95 -4.23
CA LYS A 127 12.04 -2.40 -4.11
C LYS A 127 12.25 -2.84 -2.66
N ARG A 128 12.62 -1.90 -1.78
CA ARG A 128 12.82 -2.13 -0.34
C ARG A 128 11.58 -1.79 0.50
N ASP A 129 10.44 -1.50 -0.12
CA ASP A 129 9.24 -1.16 0.63
C ASP A 129 8.65 -2.38 1.35
N VAL A 130 8.82 -2.41 2.67
CA VAL A 130 8.31 -3.44 3.58
C VAL A 130 6.91 -3.15 4.13
N SER A 131 6.33 -1.98 3.82
CA SER A 131 5.09 -1.50 4.46
C SER A 131 3.94 -2.49 4.27
N VAL A 132 3.79 -3.08 3.08
CA VAL A 132 2.72 -4.05 2.82
C VAL A 132 2.90 -5.35 3.61
N VAL A 133 4.15 -5.79 3.81
CA VAL A 133 4.43 -6.97 4.64
C VAL A 133 3.97 -6.70 6.07
N ILE A 134 4.24 -5.50 6.59
CA ILE A 134 3.79 -5.09 7.93
C ILE A 134 2.26 -5.07 8.00
N TYR A 135 1.57 -4.50 7.01
CA TYR A 135 0.11 -4.44 7.00
C TYR A 135 -0.54 -5.83 6.99
N LEU A 136 -0.02 -6.74 6.18
CA LEU A 136 -0.51 -8.12 6.12
C LEU A 136 -0.19 -8.90 7.40
N ALA A 137 0.98 -8.67 8.00
CA ALA A 137 1.37 -9.30 9.26
C ALA A 137 0.47 -8.85 10.42
N VAL A 138 0.17 -7.55 10.53
CA VAL A 138 -0.78 -7.02 11.52
C VAL A 138 -2.15 -7.63 11.33
N LEU A 139 -2.65 -7.67 10.09
CA LEU A 139 -3.94 -8.24 9.77
C LEU A 139 -4.01 -9.72 10.17
N ALA A 140 -3.04 -10.52 9.72
CA ALA A 140 -2.96 -11.95 10.05
C ALA A 140 -2.84 -12.20 11.56
N GLY A 141 -2.04 -11.40 12.27
CA GLY A 141 -1.89 -11.47 13.72
C GLY A 141 -3.20 -11.22 14.46
N LEU A 142 -3.93 -10.15 14.10
CA LEU A 142 -5.23 -9.82 14.70
C LEU A 142 -6.29 -10.89 14.38
N THR A 143 -6.34 -11.38 13.14
CA THR A 143 -7.22 -12.49 12.75
C THR A 143 -6.96 -13.72 13.61
N GLY A 144 -5.68 -14.10 13.78
CA GLY A 144 -5.28 -15.22 14.61
C GLY A 144 -5.68 -15.04 16.08
N LEU A 145 -5.50 -13.84 16.64
CA LEU A 145 -5.90 -13.52 18.01
C LEU A 145 -7.42 -13.64 18.22
N VAL A 146 -8.23 -13.17 17.27
CA VAL A 146 -9.69 -13.30 17.33
C VAL A 146 -10.11 -14.77 17.31
N ILE A 147 -9.56 -15.55 16.38
CA ILE A 147 -9.88 -16.99 16.27
C ILE A 147 -9.45 -17.74 17.54
N ALA A 148 -8.23 -17.51 18.02
CA ALA A 148 -7.74 -18.12 19.26
C ALA A 148 -8.62 -17.77 20.47
N SER A 149 -9.07 -16.51 20.56
CA SER A 149 -9.94 -16.05 21.66
C SER A 149 -11.33 -16.70 21.62
N LEU A 150 -11.83 -17.05 20.44
CA LEU A 150 -13.09 -17.78 20.28
C LEU A 150 -12.96 -19.27 20.64
N LEU A 151 -11.82 -19.87 20.34
CA LEU A 151 -11.56 -21.30 20.60
C LEU A 151 -11.20 -21.60 22.06
N TRP A 152 -10.59 -20.64 22.76
CA TRP A 152 -10.24 -20.78 24.19
C TRP A 152 -11.42 -20.49 25.12
N ARG A 153 -12.56 -20.07 24.58
CA ARG A 153 -13.72 -19.62 25.35
C ARG A 153 -14.59 -20.79 25.80
#